data_AF-A0A917X4I8-F1
#
_entry.id   AF-A0A917X4I8-F1
#
_cell.length_a   1.000
_cell.length_b   1.000
_cell.length_c   1.000
_cell.angle_alpha   90.00
_cell.angle_beta   90.00
_cell.angle_gamma   90.00
#
_symmetry.space_group_name_H-M   'P 1'
#
loop_
_entity.id
_entity.type
_entity.pdbx_description
1 polymer ?
#
loop_
_entity_poly.entity_id
_entity_poly.type
_entity_poly.pdbx_seq_one_letter_code
_entity_poly.pdbx_strand_id
1 'polypeptide(L)'
;MVKGEQAGDGGWPDALGNWSEQQAADFELARAVIGTVIAAYSSRLGRAGEATELAGLLAAQQRYVRERRLLTLDDREQIERILRDYPALAREVSGRDDR
;
A
#
# COMPACT_ATOMS: atom_id res chain seq x y z
N MET A 1 51.36 -26.70 -16.40
CA MET A 1 51.69 -25.46 -15.66
C MET A 1 50.52 -25.14 -14.75
N VAL A 2 50.81 -25.04 -13.47
CA VAL A 2 49.89 -24.74 -12.38
C VAL A 2 49.95 -23.26 -12.06
N LYS A 3 48.79 -22.75 -11.61
CA LYS A 3 48.58 -21.68 -10.62
C LYS A 3 48.52 -20.22 -11.09
N GLY A 4 47.41 -19.60 -10.70
CA GLY A 4 47.15 -18.17 -10.65
C GLY A 4 45.89 -17.85 -9.85
N GLU A 5 45.69 -18.49 -8.70
CA GLU A 5 44.81 -17.98 -7.63
C GLU A 5 45.49 -16.77 -6.97
N GLN A 6 44.83 -15.61 -6.98
CA GLN A 6 44.78 -14.61 -5.89
C GLN A 6 43.46 -13.82 -6.10
N ALA A 7 42.42 -13.95 -5.27
CA ALA A 7 42.27 -13.58 -3.85
C ALA A 7 42.04 -12.07 -3.64
N GLY A 8 40.98 -11.73 -2.89
CA GLY A 8 40.61 -10.37 -2.49
C GLY A 8 39.11 -10.13 -2.71
N ASP A 9 38.22 -10.73 -1.92
CA ASP A 9 37.75 -10.18 -0.64
C ASP A 9 36.93 -8.89 -0.83
N GLY A 10 35.64 -8.98 -0.54
CA GLY A 10 34.67 -7.92 -0.78
C GLY A 10 33.27 -8.44 -0.48
N GLY A 11 33.06 -8.87 0.76
CA GLY A 11 31.73 -9.20 1.26
C GLY A 11 30.72 -8.11 0.91
N TRP A 12 29.51 -8.53 0.55
CA TRP A 12 28.39 -7.67 0.25
C TRP A 12 28.16 -6.62 1.33
N PRO A 13 27.87 -5.36 0.94
CA PRO A 13 26.86 -4.61 1.67
C PRO A 13 25.93 -3.80 0.74
N ASP A 14 25.53 -4.31 -0.43
CA ASP A 14 24.39 -3.73 -1.17
C ASP A 14 23.03 -4.14 -0.55
N ALA A 15 23.05 -4.92 0.55
CA ALA A 15 21.87 -5.36 1.29
C ALA A 15 21.27 -4.29 2.23
N LEU A 16 21.70 -3.03 2.15
CA LEU A 16 21.16 -1.92 2.94
C LEU A 16 20.80 -0.71 2.05
N GLY A 17 19.66 -0.78 1.36
CA GLY A 17 18.85 0.42 1.10
C GLY A 17 18.98 1.12 -0.25
N ASN A 18 19.26 0.43 -1.36
CA ASN A 18 19.18 1.03 -2.70
C ASN A 18 17.88 0.62 -3.42
N TRP A 19 16.76 1.21 -3.00
CA TRP A 19 15.48 1.06 -3.70
C TRP A 19 15.55 1.72 -5.07
N SER A 20 14.97 1.09 -6.09
CA SER A 20 14.86 1.74 -7.40
C SER A 20 13.88 2.92 -7.32
N GLU A 21 14.07 3.93 -8.18
CA GLU A 21 13.12 5.06 -8.27
C GLU A 21 11.69 4.58 -8.53
N GLN A 22 11.53 3.52 -9.31
CA GLN A 22 10.24 2.90 -9.57
C GLN A 22 9.60 2.31 -8.30
N GLN A 23 10.39 1.64 -7.45
CA GLN A 23 9.88 1.09 -6.19
C GLN A 23 9.41 2.19 -5.23
N ALA A 24 10.17 3.28 -5.14
CA ALA A 24 9.77 4.44 -4.36
C ALA A 24 8.48 5.07 -4.90
N ALA A 25 8.35 5.19 -6.24
CA ALA A 25 7.17 5.72 -6.88
C ALA A 25 5.92 4.83 -6.65
N ASP A 26 6.06 3.51 -6.80
CA ASP A 26 4.96 2.55 -6.59
C ASP A 26 4.47 2.55 -5.14
N PHE A 27 5.40 2.65 -4.18
CA PHE A 27 5.06 2.77 -2.77
C PHE A 27 4.29 4.05 -2.44
N GLU A 28 4.77 5.21 -2.91
CA GLU A 28 4.06 6.48 -2.69
C GLU A 28 2.69 6.47 -3.38
N LEU A 29 2.60 5.89 -4.58
CA LEU A 29 1.33 5.70 -5.26
C LEU A 29 0.38 4.78 -4.46
N ALA A 30 0.87 3.67 -3.93
CA ALA A 30 0.06 2.77 -3.09
C ALA A 30 -0.44 3.48 -1.81
N ARG A 31 0.40 4.31 -1.17
CA ARG A 31 -0.03 5.12 -0.02
C ARG A 31 -1.12 6.13 -0.38
N ALA A 32 -1.05 6.73 -1.57
CA ALA A 32 -2.07 7.64 -2.08
C ALA A 32 -3.39 6.88 -2.39
N VAL A 33 -3.29 5.69 -2.97
CA VAL A 33 -4.45 4.83 -3.26
C VAL A 33 -5.17 4.40 -1.98
N ILE A 34 -4.45 3.93 -0.95
CA ILE A 34 -5.08 3.64 0.36
C ILE A 34 -5.71 4.91 0.96
N GLY A 35 -5.05 6.06 0.82
CA GLY A 35 -5.61 7.35 1.24
C GLY A 35 -6.96 7.65 0.60
N THR A 36 -7.13 7.31 -0.68
CA THR A 36 -8.40 7.47 -1.41
C THR A 36 -9.48 6.53 -0.87
N VAL A 37 -9.15 5.28 -0.54
CA VAL A 37 -10.09 4.34 0.10
C VAL A 37 -10.54 4.87 1.46
N ILE A 38 -9.61 5.35 2.30
CA ILE A 38 -9.93 5.94 3.60
C ILE A 38 -10.88 7.13 3.43
N ALA A 39 -10.61 8.01 2.47
CA ALA A 39 -11.48 9.16 2.17
C ALA A 39 -12.88 8.73 1.71
N ALA A 40 -13.00 7.67 0.90
CA ALA A 40 -14.29 7.11 0.49
C ALA A 40 -15.10 6.64 1.70
N TYR A 41 -14.47 5.89 2.62
CA TYR A 41 -15.13 5.47 3.86
C TYR A 41 -15.52 6.67 4.74
N SER A 42 -14.66 7.68 4.88
CA SER A 42 -14.98 8.91 5.62
C SER A 42 -16.20 9.63 5.05
N SER A 43 -16.28 9.73 3.72
CA SER A 43 -17.40 10.34 3.02
C SER A 43 -18.70 9.57 3.25
N ARG A 44 -18.63 8.22 3.14
CA ARG A 44 -19.79 7.35 3.41
C ARG A 44 -20.24 7.40 4.86
N LEU A 45 -19.32 7.44 5.81
CA LEU A 45 -19.59 7.65 7.24
C LEU A 45 -20.36 8.94 7.50
N GLY A 46 -20.00 10.04 6.81
CA GLY A 46 -20.71 11.31 6.93
C GLY A 46 -22.14 11.30 6.39
N ARG A 47 -22.54 10.26 5.64
CA ARG A 47 -23.88 10.08 5.06
C ARG A 47 -24.70 8.97 5.72
N ALA A 48 -24.07 8.09 6.49
CA ALA A 48 -24.74 6.96 7.11
C ALA A 48 -25.65 7.42 8.27
N GLY A 49 -26.91 7.02 8.25
CA GLY A 49 -27.90 7.35 9.29
C GLY A 49 -28.06 6.29 10.38
N GLU A 50 -27.65 5.05 10.10
CA GLU A 50 -27.86 3.90 10.99
C GLU A 50 -26.60 3.55 11.81
N ALA A 51 -26.77 3.39 13.13
CA ALA A 51 -25.66 3.15 14.06
C ALA A 51 -24.85 1.87 13.75
N THR A 52 -25.53 0.82 13.28
CA THR A 52 -24.89 -0.46 12.94
C THR A 52 -24.06 -0.37 11.66
N GLU A 53 -24.50 0.41 10.67
CA GLU A 53 -23.72 0.68 9.45
C GLU A 53 -22.49 1.52 9.76
N LEU A 54 -22.63 2.53 10.64
CA LEU A 54 -21.52 3.37 11.11
C LEU A 54 -20.41 2.56 11.75
N ALA A 55 -20.73 1.61 12.63
CA ALA A 55 -19.73 0.77 13.29
C ALA A 55 -18.91 -0.07 12.30
N GLY A 56 -19.58 -0.68 11.30
CA GLY A 56 -18.91 -1.45 10.25
C GLY A 56 -18.00 -0.59 9.37
N LEU A 57 -18.49 0.58 8.96
CA LEU A 57 -17.73 1.53 8.15
C LEU A 57 -16.52 2.10 8.93
N LEU A 58 -16.66 2.39 10.22
CA LEU A 58 -15.56 2.84 11.08
C LEU A 58 -14.50 1.76 11.23
N ALA A 59 -14.90 0.51 11.47
CA ALA A 59 -13.97 -0.61 11.58
C ALA A 59 -13.19 -0.82 10.27
N ALA A 60 -13.87 -0.73 9.13
CA ALA A 60 -13.25 -0.82 7.80
C ALA A 60 -12.27 0.34 7.55
N GLN A 61 -12.67 1.58 7.83
CA GLN A 61 -11.79 2.75 7.71
C GLN A 61 -10.53 2.58 8.56
N GLN A 62 -10.67 2.18 9.83
CA GLN A 62 -9.54 1.99 10.74
C GLN A 62 -8.58 0.89 10.28
N ARG A 63 -9.10 -0.17 9.65
CA ARG A 63 -8.26 -1.20 9.03
C ARG A 63 -7.34 -0.59 7.98
N TYR A 64 -7.87 0.19 7.04
CA TYR A 64 -7.07 0.81 5.99
C TYR A 64 -6.14 1.91 6.51
N VAL A 65 -6.52 2.63 7.57
CA VAL A 65 -5.61 3.55 8.28
C VAL A 65 -4.42 2.80 8.87
N ARG A 66 -4.65 1.65 9.53
CA ARG A 66 -3.57 0.81 10.06
C ARG A 66 -2.69 0.26 8.94
N GLU A 67 -3.30 -0.24 7.88
CA GLU A 67 -2.59 -0.76 6.71
C GLU A 67 -1.68 0.31 6.08
N ARG A 68 -2.16 1.54 5.87
CA ARG A 68 -1.33 2.66 5.38
C ARG A 68 -0.18 3.03 6.31
N ARG A 69 -0.35 2.86 7.63
CA ARG A 69 0.71 3.15 8.62
C ARG A 69 1.78 2.07 8.66
N LEU A 70 1.40 0.82 8.39
CA LEU A 70 2.29 -0.33 8.44
C LEU A 70 2.97 -0.63 7.11
N LEU A 71 2.44 -0.11 6.00
CA LEU A 71 3.03 -0.30 4.68
C LEU A 71 4.45 0.29 4.62
N THR A 72 5.38 -0.53 4.17
CA THR A 72 6.79 -0.19 3.94
C THR A 72 7.18 -0.42 2.47
N LEU A 73 8.36 0.04 2.09
CA LEU A 73 8.92 -0.19 0.75
C LEU A 73 9.24 -1.68 0.48
N ASP A 74 9.46 -2.46 1.54
CA ASP A 74 9.73 -3.90 1.45
C ASP A 74 8.49 -4.73 1.09
N ASP A 75 7.29 -4.17 1.29
CA ASP A 75 6.00 -4.88 1.13
C ASP A 75 5.53 -4.96 -0.34
N ARG A 76 6.36 -5.49 -1.25
CA ARG A 76 6.11 -5.43 -2.70
C ARG A 76 4.78 -6.06 -3.15
N GLU A 77 4.50 -7.28 -2.71
CA GLU A 77 3.24 -7.97 -3.08
C GLU A 77 2.01 -7.20 -2.61
N GLN A 78 2.13 -6.55 -1.47
CA GLN A 78 1.08 -5.74 -0.86
C GLN A 78 0.92 -4.41 -1.60
N ILE A 79 2.00 -3.75 -1.99
CA ILE A 79 1.99 -2.57 -2.87
C ILE A 79 1.27 -2.90 -4.19
N GLU A 80 1.65 -3.99 -4.86
CA GLU A 80 1.03 -4.43 -6.11
C GLU A 80 -0.46 -4.72 -5.94
N ARG A 81 -0.85 -5.40 -4.85
CA ARG A 81 -2.25 -5.67 -4.50
C ARG A 81 -3.05 -4.37 -4.31
N ILE A 82 -2.49 -3.40 -3.59
CA ILE A 82 -3.13 -2.10 -3.37
C ILE A 82 -3.35 -1.40 -4.71
N LEU A 83 -2.32 -1.32 -5.55
CA LEU A 83 -2.40 -0.62 -6.83
C LEU A 83 -3.45 -1.25 -7.77
N ARG A 84 -3.60 -2.58 -7.72
CA ARG A 84 -4.57 -3.31 -8.53
C ARG A 84 -6.00 -3.20 -8.01
N ASP A 85 -6.21 -3.44 -6.72
CA ASP A 85 -7.57 -3.75 -6.20
C ASP A 85 -8.25 -2.53 -5.55
N TYR A 86 -7.48 -1.64 -4.92
CA TYR A 86 -8.04 -0.59 -4.07
C TYR A 86 -8.68 0.57 -4.86
N PRO A 87 -8.29 0.87 -6.11
CA PRO A 87 -9.04 1.82 -6.94
C PRO A 87 -10.49 1.39 -7.20
N ALA A 88 -10.75 0.10 -7.38
CA ALA A 88 -12.12 -0.41 -7.55
C ALA A 88 -12.91 -0.30 -6.24
N LEU A 89 -12.30 -0.71 -5.13
CA LEU A 89 -12.89 -0.59 -3.80
C LEU A 89 -13.27 0.87 -3.46
N ALA A 90 -12.41 1.84 -3.78
CA ALA A 90 -12.71 3.24 -3.50
C ALA A 90 -13.96 3.75 -4.25
N ARG A 91 -14.20 3.26 -5.48
CA ARG A 91 -15.39 3.60 -6.27
C ARG A 91 -16.66 3.00 -5.66
N GLU A 92 -16.59 1.71 -5.32
CA GLU A 92 -17.67 0.97 -4.65
C GLU A 92 -18.09 1.66 -3.35
N VAL A 93 -17.13 1.99 -2.49
CA VAL A 93 -17.39 2.64 -1.20
C VAL A 93 -17.95 4.05 -1.38
N SER A 94 -17.48 4.79 -2.38
CA SER A 94 -17.97 6.15 -2.66
C SER A 94 -19.39 6.19 -3.20
N GLY A 95 -19.98 5.04 -3.59
CA GLY A 95 -21.26 4.99 -4.27
C GLY A 95 -21.20 5.62 -5.68
N ARG A 96 -20.01 5.69 -6.29
CA ARG A 96 -19.86 5.97 -7.72
C ARG A 96 -20.10 4.66 -8.47
N ASP A 97 -21.34 4.21 -8.38
CA ASP A 97 -21.93 3.33 -9.38
C ASP A 97 -22.16 4.24 -10.60
N ASP A 98 -21.37 4.06 -11.65
CA ASP A 98 -21.71 4.62 -12.97
C ASP A 98 -23.05 3.99 -13.39
N ARG A 99 -24.14 4.70 -13.12
CA ARG A 99 -25.49 4.39 -13.61
C ARG A 99 -25.98 5.49 -14.50
#